data_AF-A0A834ZLP4-F1
#
_entry.id   AF-A0A834ZLP4-F1
#
_cell.length_a   1.000
_cell.length_b   1.000
_cell.length_c   1.000
_cell.angle_alpha   90.00
_cell.angle_beta   90.00
_cell.angle_gamma   90.00
#
_symmetry.space_group_name_H-M   'P 1'
#
loop_
_entity.id
_entity.type
_entity.pdbx_description
1 polymer ?
#
loop_
_entity_poly.entity_id
_entity_poly.type
_entity_poly.pdbx_seq_one_letter_code
_entity_poly.pdbx_strand_id
1 'polypeptide(L)'
;MFLLIFYYRCHDAEHKLEERDRHPSNSRDKHALYPVEVSYVTIDTKDKDEILESEFFDTRQAFLSLCQGNHYQYDTLRRAKHSSMMVLYHLHNPTAPAFVTTCNICHHDIETGQGWRCEICPDYDVCNACYKKEGDVDHPHKLTNHPSIAERDAQNTEARQKRVLQLRKMLDLLVHASQCRSPHCQYPNCRKVKGLFRHGIQCKIRVSGGCLLCKKMWYLLQLHARACKESQCHVPRCKDLKEHMRRLQQQSESRRRAAVMEMMRQRAAEVAGSSG
;
A
#
# COMPACT_ATOMS: atom_id res chain seq x y z
N MET A 1 25.61 -16.43 6.88
CA MET A 1 26.84 -15.70 7.24
C MET A 1 26.61 -14.21 7.50
N PHE A 2 25.86 -13.48 6.67
CA PHE A 2 25.59 -12.04 6.88
C PHE A 2 24.76 -11.68 8.14
N LEU A 3 23.79 -12.53 8.52
CA LEU A 3 22.95 -12.29 9.71
C LEU A 3 23.72 -12.37 11.05
N LEU A 4 24.73 -13.26 11.12
CA LEU A 4 25.57 -13.41 12.31
C LEU A 4 26.43 -12.16 12.56
N ILE A 5 27.00 -11.57 11.50
CA ILE A 5 27.90 -10.43 11.60
C ILE A 5 27.17 -9.16 12.10
N PHE A 6 25.92 -8.97 11.68
CA PHE A 6 25.10 -7.84 12.16
C PHE A 6 24.71 -7.98 13.64
N TYR A 7 24.44 -9.21 14.10
CA TYR A 7 24.07 -9.47 15.48
C TYR A 7 25.21 -9.13 16.46
N TYR A 8 26.45 -9.55 16.15
CA TYR A 8 27.61 -9.26 17.00
C TYR A 8 27.90 -7.76 17.11
N ARG A 9 27.82 -7.01 16.01
CA ARG A 9 28.08 -5.55 16.04
C ARG A 9 27.01 -4.76 16.80
N CYS A 10 25.75 -5.18 16.74
CA CYS A 10 24.67 -4.55 17.52
C CYS A 10 24.80 -4.87 19.01
N HIS A 11 25.16 -6.11 19.37
CA HIS A 11 25.39 -6.52 20.75
C HIS A 11 26.54 -5.74 21.42
N ASP A 12 27.67 -5.59 20.73
CA ASP A 12 28.83 -4.85 21.28
C ASP A 12 28.57 -3.34 21.41
N ALA A 13 27.68 -2.79 20.58
CA ALA A 13 27.22 -1.42 20.70
C ALA A 13 26.24 -1.25 21.88
N GLU A 14 25.36 -2.23 22.10
CA GLU A 14 24.42 -2.22 23.22
C GLU A 14 25.12 -2.33 24.59
N HIS A 15 26.17 -3.15 24.68
CA HIS A 15 26.98 -3.30 25.90
C HIS A 15 27.68 -2.01 26.35
N LYS A 16 27.85 -1.05 25.44
CA LYS A 16 28.46 0.26 25.71
C LYS A 16 27.46 1.30 26.22
N LEU A 17 26.16 0.99 26.25
CA LEU A 17 25.12 1.89 26.75
C LEU A 17 25.04 1.83 28.29
N GLU A 18 24.64 2.95 28.90
CA GLU A 18 24.30 3.01 30.33
C GLU A 18 23.10 2.10 30.62
N GLU A 19 23.01 1.56 31.83
CA GLU A 19 22.06 0.49 32.19
C GLU A 19 20.60 0.85 31.91
N ARG A 20 20.20 2.12 32.07
CA ARG A 20 18.87 2.63 31.75
C ARG A 20 18.54 2.65 30.25
N ASP A 21 19.56 2.68 29.41
CA ASP A 21 19.49 2.83 27.95
C ASP A 21 19.72 1.49 27.22
N ARG A 22 20.00 0.41 27.97
CA ARG A 22 20.10 -0.96 27.43
C ARG A 22 18.73 -1.53 27.10
N HIS A 23 18.70 -2.45 26.14
CA HIS A 23 17.48 -3.14 25.79
C HIS A 23 17.09 -4.08 26.96
N PRO A 24 15.80 -4.20 27.32
CA PRO A 24 15.35 -4.95 28.49
C PRO A 24 15.56 -6.48 28.43
N SER A 25 16.22 -6.99 27.39
CA SER A 25 16.48 -8.41 27.18
C SER A 25 17.97 -8.62 26.91
N ASN A 26 18.76 -8.53 27.97
CA ASN A 26 20.18 -8.90 28.00
C ASN A 26 20.40 -10.41 28.25
N SER A 27 19.36 -11.25 28.11
CA SER A 27 19.55 -12.70 28.26
C SER A 27 20.37 -13.21 27.07
N ARG A 28 21.60 -13.65 27.35
CA ARG A 28 22.39 -14.44 26.40
C ARG A 28 21.83 -15.85 26.37
N ASP A 29 20.62 -16.00 25.86
CA ASP A 29 20.13 -17.32 25.47
C ASP A 29 20.97 -17.75 24.28
N LYS A 30 21.92 -18.67 24.53
CA LYS A 30 22.69 -19.33 23.48
C LYS A 30 21.72 -20.21 22.70
N HIS A 31 21.07 -19.64 21.69
CA HIS A 31 20.30 -20.42 20.75
C HIS A 31 21.27 -21.27 19.92
N ALA A 32 21.22 -22.59 20.12
CA ALA A 32 21.89 -23.53 19.23
C ALA A 32 21.19 -23.49 17.88
N LEU A 33 21.69 -22.65 16.96
CA LEU A 33 21.21 -22.56 15.59
C LEU A 33 21.87 -23.67 14.77
N TYR A 34 21.09 -24.67 14.40
CA TYR A 34 21.52 -25.69 13.45
C TYR A 34 21.06 -25.31 12.04
N PRO A 35 21.88 -25.56 11.00
CA PRO A 35 21.43 -25.47 9.62
C PRO A 35 20.28 -26.46 9.42
N VAL A 36 19.08 -25.95 9.15
CA VAL A 36 17.97 -26.76 8.66
C VAL A 36 17.96 -26.62 7.15
N GLU A 37 18.12 -27.73 6.43
CA GLU A 37 17.78 -27.78 5.02
C GLU A 37 16.28 -27.59 4.87
N VAL A 38 15.86 -26.36 4.55
CA VAL A 38 14.47 -26.07 4.27
C VAL A 38 14.19 -26.44 2.81
N SER A 39 13.82 -27.69 2.59
CA SER A 39 13.56 -28.29 1.28
C SER A 39 12.39 -27.66 0.50
N TYR A 40 11.65 -26.73 1.12
CA TYR A 40 10.45 -26.12 0.56
C TYR A 40 10.30 -24.62 0.84
N VAL A 41 11.40 -23.85 0.95
CA VAL A 41 11.24 -22.39 0.82
C VAL A 41 10.96 -22.11 -0.65
N THR A 42 9.69 -21.91 -0.98
CA THR A 42 9.34 -21.43 -2.31
C THR A 42 10.13 -20.14 -2.55
N ILE A 43 10.89 -20.08 -3.66
CA ILE A 43 11.67 -18.90 -4.09
C ILE A 43 10.81 -17.62 -4.10
N ASP A 44 9.50 -17.80 -4.16
CA ASP A 44 8.47 -16.80 -4.14
C ASP A 44 7.72 -16.79 -2.80
N THR A 45 7.83 -15.71 -2.03
CA THR A 45 6.87 -15.37 -0.98
C THR A 45 5.58 -14.95 -1.65
N LYS A 46 4.70 -15.93 -1.92
CA LYS A 46 3.35 -15.66 -2.43
C LYS A 46 2.61 -14.79 -1.41
N ASP A 47 2.57 -13.49 -1.67
CA ASP A 47 1.60 -12.62 -1.03
C ASP A 47 0.21 -13.09 -1.49
N LYS A 48 -0.54 -13.68 -0.56
CA LYS A 48 -1.91 -14.13 -0.77
C LYS A 48 -2.90 -13.00 -0.47
N ASP A 49 -2.41 -11.89 0.08
CA ASP A 49 -3.24 -10.80 0.50
C ASP A 49 -3.71 -10.03 -0.73
N GLU A 50 -4.89 -9.43 -0.59
CA GLU A 50 -5.47 -8.63 -1.65
C GLU A 50 -4.66 -7.35 -1.85
N ILE A 51 -4.62 -6.84 -3.09
CA ILE A 51 -4.02 -5.53 -3.36
C ILE A 51 -4.81 -4.48 -2.56
N LEU A 52 -4.14 -3.84 -1.60
CA LEU A 52 -4.67 -2.73 -0.82
C LEU A 52 -4.40 -1.42 -1.56
N GLU A 53 -5.45 -0.76 -2.03
CA GLU A 53 -5.37 0.60 -2.60
C GLU A 53 -5.54 1.61 -1.46
N SER A 54 -4.61 2.56 -1.33
CA SER A 54 -4.68 3.62 -0.33
C SER A 54 -3.96 4.87 -0.83
N GLU A 55 -4.69 5.98 -0.86
CA GLU A 55 -4.22 7.27 -1.39
C GLU A 55 -2.96 7.78 -0.67
N PHE A 56 -2.82 7.44 0.62
CA PHE A 56 -1.66 7.79 1.41
C PHE A 56 -0.37 7.08 0.97
N PHE A 57 -0.46 5.93 0.29
CA PHE A 57 0.71 5.13 -0.12
C PHE A 57 0.98 5.17 -1.62
N ASP A 58 0.17 5.92 -2.38
CA ASP A 58 0.35 6.07 -3.83
C ASP A 58 1.61 6.87 -4.18
N THR A 59 1.97 7.84 -3.34
CA THR A 59 3.17 8.67 -3.54
C THR A 59 3.91 8.90 -2.23
N ARG A 60 5.22 9.15 -2.34
CA ARG A 60 6.05 9.56 -1.19
C ARG A 60 5.49 10.81 -0.49
N GLN A 61 4.94 11.75 -1.27
CA GLN A 61 4.43 13.00 -0.74
C GLN A 61 3.16 12.78 0.09
N ALA A 62 2.23 11.95 -0.39
CA ALA A 62 1.01 11.63 0.35
C ALA A 62 1.30 10.95 1.69
N PHE A 63 2.25 10.01 1.70
CA PHE A 63 2.69 9.34 2.93
C PHE A 63 3.35 10.33 3.91
N LEU A 64 4.19 11.24 3.40
CA LEU A 64 4.82 12.27 4.21
C LEU A 64 3.78 13.21 4.84
N SER A 65 2.76 13.64 4.07
CA SER A 65 1.67 14.47 4.57
C SER A 65 0.87 13.77 5.68
N LEU A 66 0.59 12.47 5.55
CA LEU A 66 -0.03 11.66 6.61
C LEU A 66 0.82 11.69 7.89
N CYS A 67 2.12 11.40 7.77
CA CYS A 67 3.03 11.35 8.91
C CYS A 67 3.18 12.72 9.59
N GLN A 68 3.27 13.80 8.81
CA GLN A 68 3.44 15.16 9.34
C GLN A 68 2.17 15.63 10.06
N GLY A 69 1.00 15.50 9.43
CA GLY A 69 -0.24 15.97 10.04
C GLY A 69 -0.65 15.18 11.29
N ASN A 70 -0.23 13.91 11.40
CA ASN A 70 -0.47 13.09 12.59
C ASN A 70 0.74 12.98 13.54
N HIS A 71 1.82 13.71 13.28
CA HIS A 71 3.02 13.70 14.11
C HIS A 71 3.59 12.28 14.34
N TYR A 72 3.55 11.42 13.32
CA TYR A 72 4.13 10.08 13.39
C TYR A 72 5.64 10.15 13.48
N GLN A 73 6.18 9.65 14.59
CA GLN A 73 7.60 9.68 14.93
C GLN A 73 8.17 8.27 15.07
N TYR A 74 9.47 8.14 14.80
CA TYR A 74 10.23 6.89 14.83
C TYR A 74 11.53 6.99 15.64
N ASP A 75 11.68 8.04 16.43
CA ASP A 75 12.84 8.35 17.29
C ASP A 75 12.95 7.42 18.51
N THR A 76 11.82 6.91 19.01
CA THR A 76 11.78 5.93 20.11
C THR A 76 11.01 4.69 19.69
N LEU A 77 11.32 3.54 20.31
CA LEU A 77 10.61 2.29 20.04
C LEU A 77 9.10 2.41 20.30
N ARG A 78 8.72 3.12 21.38
CA ARG A 78 7.31 3.36 21.72
C ARG A 78 6.58 4.12 20.61
N ARG A 79 7.18 5.22 20.13
CA ARG A 79 6.59 6.04 19.06
C ARG A 79 6.58 5.30 17.73
N ALA A 80 7.65 4.58 17.39
CA ALA A 80 7.73 3.77 16.18
C ALA A 80 6.63 2.69 16.14
N LYS A 81 6.37 2.01 17.26
CA LYS A 81 5.27 1.02 17.38
C LYS A 81 3.91 1.67 17.14
N HIS A 82 3.65 2.80 17.80
CA HIS A 82 2.39 3.53 17.64
C HIS A 82 2.19 4.02 16.19
N SER A 83 3.18 4.72 15.63
CA SER A 83 3.15 5.22 14.26
C SER A 83 2.91 4.11 13.25
N SER A 84 3.62 2.98 13.38
CA SER A 84 3.44 1.82 12.49
C SER A 84 2.04 1.21 12.61
N MET A 85 1.52 1.09 13.84
CA MET A 85 0.18 0.59 14.10
C MET A 85 -0.89 1.50 13.48
N MET A 86 -0.74 2.82 13.59
CA MET A 86 -1.68 3.78 12.99
C MET A 86 -1.63 3.75 11.46
N VAL A 87 -0.44 3.63 10.88
CA VAL A 87 -0.26 3.43 9.43
C VAL A 87 -0.97 2.17 8.95
N LEU A 88 -0.85 1.05 9.69
CA LEU A 88 -1.58 -0.19 9.39
C LEU A 88 -3.09 0.00 9.54
N TYR A 89 -3.55 0.70 10.59
CA TYR A 89 -4.95 1.01 10.78
C TYR A 89 -5.54 1.76 9.57
N HIS A 90 -4.88 2.80 9.07
CA HIS A 90 -5.35 3.55 7.89
C HIS A 90 -5.25 2.73 6.59
N LEU A 91 -4.31 1.78 6.51
CA LEU A 91 -4.22 0.85 5.38
C LEU A 91 -5.42 -0.11 5.34
N HIS A 92 -5.87 -0.58 6.50
CA HIS A 92 -7.03 -1.47 6.61
C HIS A 92 -8.37 -0.72 6.58
N ASN A 93 -8.37 0.57 6.93
CA ASN A 93 -9.55 1.43 7.01
C ASN A 93 -9.38 2.71 6.17
N PRO A 94 -9.32 2.62 4.82
CA PRO A 94 -9.00 3.75 3.95
C PRO A 94 -10.00 4.92 4.00
N THR A 95 -11.22 4.70 4.48
CA THR A 95 -12.23 5.76 4.67
C THR A 95 -12.20 6.37 6.08
N ALA A 96 -11.37 5.85 6.98
CA ALA A 96 -11.19 6.45 8.29
C ALA A 96 -10.53 7.82 8.13
N PRO A 97 -11.05 8.86 8.80
CA PRO A 97 -10.45 10.18 8.72
C PRO A 97 -9.01 10.11 9.25
N ALA A 98 -8.06 10.43 8.37
CA ALA A 98 -6.64 10.53 8.73
C ALA A 98 -6.30 11.83 9.45
N PHE A 99 -7.23 12.78 9.50
CA PHE A 99 -7.06 14.06 10.17
C PHE A 99 -8.30 14.34 11.00
N VAL A 100 -8.10 15.04 12.10
CA VAL A 100 -9.18 15.41 13.01
C VAL A 100 -10.13 16.38 12.32
N THR A 101 -11.43 16.10 12.36
CA THR A 101 -12.46 17.02 11.88
C THR A 101 -12.75 18.05 12.96
N THR A 102 -12.76 19.34 12.62
CA THR A 102 -13.11 20.43 13.53
C THR A 102 -14.51 20.94 13.26
N CYS A 103 -15.16 21.47 14.30
CA CYS A 103 -16.48 22.09 14.19
C CYS A 103 -16.36 23.49 13.58
N ASN A 104 -17.12 23.78 12.53
CA ASN A 104 -17.10 25.09 11.87
C ASN A 104 -17.67 26.23 12.74
N ILE A 105 -18.39 25.91 13.83
CA ILE A 105 -19.00 26.90 14.73
C ILE A 105 -18.11 27.17 15.95
N CYS A 106 -17.74 26.12 16.69
CA CYS A 106 -16.96 26.28 17.92
C CYS A 106 -15.46 26.03 17.75
N HIS A 107 -15.02 25.58 16.58
CA HIS A 107 -13.62 25.25 16.25
C HIS A 107 -12.96 24.17 17.11
N HIS A 108 -13.74 23.46 17.93
CA HIS A 108 -13.26 22.30 18.67
C HIS A 108 -13.30 21.05 17.80
N ASP A 109 -12.43 20.10 18.12
CA ASP A 109 -12.39 18.78 17.50
C ASP A 109 -13.72 18.05 17.68
N ILE A 110 -14.20 17.43 16.61
CA ILE A 110 -15.40 16.60 16.60
C ILE A 110 -14.95 15.16 16.83
N GLU A 111 -15.43 14.56 17.93
CA GLU A 111 -15.24 13.14 18.18
C GLU A 111 -15.88 12.29 17.07
N THR A 112 -15.24 11.16 16.74
CA THR A 112 -15.70 10.30 15.65
C THR A 112 -17.13 9.80 15.89
N GLY A 113 -18.04 10.05 14.93
CA GLY A 113 -19.44 9.68 15.04
C GLY A 113 -20.30 10.64 15.89
N GLN A 114 -19.73 11.75 16.37
CA GLN A 114 -20.43 12.76 17.18
C GLN A 114 -20.54 14.13 16.47
N GLY A 115 -20.67 14.10 15.15
CA GLY A 115 -20.78 15.27 14.31
C GLY A 115 -21.87 15.15 13.25
N TRP A 116 -22.13 16.27 12.59
CA TRP A 116 -23.03 16.38 11.47
C TRP A 116 -22.28 17.03 10.31
N ARG A 117 -22.48 16.53 9.10
CA ARG A 117 -21.77 16.96 7.89
C ARG A 117 -22.77 17.44 6.84
N CYS A 118 -22.39 18.44 6.06
CA CYS A 118 -23.08 18.75 4.82
C CYS A 118 -22.48 17.94 3.67
N GLU A 119 -23.31 17.24 2.88
CA GLU A 119 -22.84 16.49 1.70
C GLU A 119 -22.67 17.38 0.45
N ILE A 120 -23.15 18.62 0.50
CA ILE A 120 -23.12 19.57 -0.61
C ILE A 120 -21.97 20.56 -0.46
N CYS A 121 -21.74 21.08 0.75
CA CYS A 121 -20.68 22.02 1.05
C CYS A 121 -19.41 21.27 1.52
N PRO A 122 -18.26 21.46 0.85
CA PRO A 122 -17.00 20.89 1.31
C PRO A 122 -16.65 21.37 2.71
N ASP A 123 -16.15 20.46 3.54
CA ASP A 123 -15.55 20.75 4.86
C ASP A 123 -16.47 21.54 5.82
N TYR A 124 -17.78 21.33 5.72
CA TYR A 124 -18.76 21.87 6.67
C TYR A 124 -19.23 20.77 7.62
N ASP A 125 -18.67 20.79 8.82
CA ASP A 125 -18.93 19.85 9.90
C ASP A 125 -19.27 20.59 11.20
N VAL A 126 -20.30 20.13 11.91
CA VAL A 126 -20.71 20.72 13.20
C VAL A 126 -20.83 19.63 14.27
N CYS A 127 -20.39 19.92 15.49
CA CYS A 127 -20.51 18.98 16.59
C CYS A 127 -21.97 18.86 17.08
N ASN A 128 -22.31 17.76 17.74
CA ASN A 128 -23.63 17.54 18.33
C ASN A 128 -24.11 18.69 19.23
N ALA A 129 -23.21 19.33 19.98
CA ALA A 129 -23.55 20.42 20.87
C ALA A 129 -23.97 21.69 20.11
N CYS A 130 -23.24 22.04 19.05
CA CYS A 130 -23.58 23.18 18.19
C CYS A 130 -24.85 22.91 17.39
N TYR A 131 -24.99 21.70 16.84
CA TYR A 131 -26.19 21.29 16.11
C TYR A 131 -27.47 21.34 16.95
N LYS A 132 -27.41 20.97 18.24
CA LYS A 132 -28.56 21.03 19.16
C LYS A 132 -28.90 22.44 19.65
N LYS A 133 -27.91 23.33 19.72
CA LYS A 133 -28.07 24.70 20.23
C LYS A 133 -28.70 25.63 19.20
N GLU A 134 -28.37 25.45 17.94
CA GLU A 134 -28.95 26.22 16.83
C GLU A 134 -29.81 25.26 16.02
N GLY A 135 -31.11 25.20 16.36
CA GLY A 135 -32.08 24.21 15.86
C GLY A 135 -32.38 24.24 14.35
N ASP A 136 -31.67 25.07 13.61
CA ASP A 136 -31.38 24.94 12.20
C ASP A 136 -30.12 25.79 12.07
N VAL A 137 -28.97 25.13 11.92
CA VAL A 137 -27.72 25.84 11.62
C VAL A 137 -28.02 26.73 10.42
N ASP A 138 -27.63 28.01 10.41
CA ASP A 138 -27.79 28.95 9.28
C ASP A 138 -26.93 28.48 8.09
N HIS A 139 -27.31 27.32 7.57
CA HIS A 139 -26.65 26.56 6.55
C HIS A 139 -27.76 26.01 5.64
N PRO A 140 -27.78 26.40 4.35
CA PRO A 140 -28.92 26.16 3.47
C PRO A 140 -29.14 24.68 3.11
N HIS A 141 -28.28 23.78 3.58
CA HIS A 141 -28.33 22.36 3.28
C HIS A 141 -28.56 21.53 4.53
N LYS A 142 -29.38 20.49 4.39
CA LYS A 142 -29.62 19.53 5.47
C LYS A 142 -28.32 18.79 5.82
N LEU A 143 -27.99 18.80 7.11
CA LEU A 143 -26.85 18.06 7.63
C LEU A 143 -27.21 16.59 7.85
N THR A 144 -26.29 15.70 7.50
CA THR A 144 -26.38 14.26 7.78
C THR A 144 -25.46 13.88 8.93
N ASN A 145 -25.88 12.91 9.74
CA ASN A 145 -25.07 12.49 10.88
C ASN A 145 -23.79 11.80 10.38
N HIS A 146 -22.67 12.05 11.07
CA HIS A 146 -21.43 11.34 10.82
C HIS A 146 -21.66 9.84 11.03
N PRO A 147 -21.46 8.98 10.02
CA PRO A 147 -21.69 7.55 10.20
C PRO A 147 -20.81 7.02 11.32
N SER A 148 -21.33 6.10 12.13
CA SER A 148 -20.55 5.48 13.21
C SER A 148 -19.33 4.74 12.66
N ILE A 149 -18.34 4.46 13.52
CA ILE A 149 -17.14 3.68 13.11
C ILE A 149 -17.56 2.34 12.49
N ALA A 150 -18.50 1.63 13.13
CA ALA A 150 -18.98 0.34 12.65
C ALA A 150 -19.68 0.42 11.28
N GLU A 151 -20.49 1.46 11.05
CA GLU A 151 -21.17 1.67 9.75
C GLU A 151 -20.18 2.07 8.66
N ARG A 152 -19.20 2.93 8.98
CA ARG A 152 -18.13 3.30 8.05
C ARG A 152 -17.30 2.08 7.66
N ASP A 153 -16.91 1.26 8.63
CA ASP A 153 -16.11 0.06 8.40
C ASP A 153 -16.89 -0.98 7.58
N ALA A 154 -18.19 -1.16 7.85
CA ALA A 154 -19.06 -2.04 7.08
C ALA A 154 -19.23 -1.56 5.63
N GLN A 155 -19.54 -0.27 5.42
CA GLN A 155 -19.67 0.32 4.08
C GLN A 155 -18.35 0.25 3.30
N ASN A 156 -17.22 0.50 3.97
CA ASN A 156 -15.90 0.42 3.35
C ASN A 156 -15.54 -1.02 2.98
N THR A 157 -15.82 -1.98 3.87
CA THR A 157 -15.62 -3.40 3.61
C THR A 157 -16.45 -3.85 2.41
N GLU A 158 -17.73 -3.48 2.35
CA GLU A 158 -18.62 -3.83 1.25
C GLU A 158 -18.18 -3.18 -0.08
N ALA A 159 -17.86 -1.88 -0.07
CA ALA A 159 -17.38 -1.18 -1.24
C ALA A 159 -16.06 -1.77 -1.76
N ARG A 160 -15.14 -2.11 -0.85
CA ARG A 160 -13.88 -2.80 -1.17
C ARG A 160 -14.15 -4.18 -1.76
N GLN A 161 -15.01 -4.99 -1.15
CA GLN A 161 -15.38 -6.31 -1.67
C GLN A 161 -15.97 -6.20 -3.08
N LYS A 162 -16.85 -5.21 -3.34
CA LYS A 162 -17.40 -4.93 -4.68
C LYS A 162 -16.30 -4.58 -5.69
N ARG A 163 -15.35 -3.70 -5.33
CA ARG A 163 -14.21 -3.34 -6.20
C ARG A 163 -13.33 -4.56 -6.51
N VAL A 164 -12.99 -5.36 -5.51
CA VAL A 164 -12.18 -6.59 -5.69
C VAL A 164 -12.91 -7.58 -6.59
N LEU A 165 -14.21 -7.80 -6.38
CA LEU A 165 -15.01 -8.69 -7.22
C LEU A 165 -15.07 -8.20 -8.66
N GLN A 166 -15.24 -6.89 -8.87
CA GLN A 166 -15.25 -6.29 -10.20
C GLN A 166 -13.89 -6.43 -10.89
N LEU A 167 -12.78 -6.23 -10.16
CA LEU A 167 -11.42 -6.44 -10.68
C LEU A 167 -11.21 -7.90 -11.08
N ARG A 168 -11.60 -8.88 -10.25
CA ARG A 168 -11.51 -10.31 -10.59
C ARG A 168 -12.29 -10.64 -11.86
N LYS A 169 -13.56 -10.20 -11.95
CA LYS A 169 -14.38 -10.37 -13.17
C LYS A 169 -13.73 -9.75 -14.41
N MET A 170 -13.08 -8.59 -14.25
CA MET A 170 -12.37 -7.92 -15.35
C MET A 170 -11.13 -8.71 -15.80
N LEU A 171 -10.38 -9.29 -14.87
CA LEU A 171 -9.22 -10.14 -15.20
C LEU A 171 -9.67 -11.46 -15.84
N ASP A 172 -10.74 -12.08 -15.36
CA ASP A 172 -11.34 -13.29 -15.96
C ASP A 172 -11.81 -13.03 -17.39
N LEU A 173 -12.47 -11.89 -17.61
CA LEU A 173 -12.87 -11.44 -18.94
C LEU A 173 -11.67 -11.26 -19.87
N LEU A 174 -10.53 -10.76 -19.36
CA LEU A 174 -9.31 -10.58 -20.14
C LEU A 174 -8.73 -11.94 -20.58
N VAL A 175 -8.68 -12.90 -19.67
CA VAL A 175 -8.25 -14.28 -19.95
C VAL A 175 -9.18 -14.94 -20.96
N HIS A 176 -10.49 -14.84 -20.74
CA HIS A 176 -11.51 -15.36 -21.66
C HIS A 176 -11.35 -14.75 -23.06
N ALA A 177 -11.30 -13.43 -23.17
CA ALA A 177 -11.23 -12.73 -24.45
C ALA A 177 -9.96 -13.08 -25.25
N SER A 178 -8.85 -13.38 -24.56
CA SER A 178 -7.59 -13.79 -25.20
C SER A 178 -7.64 -15.15 -25.90
N GLN A 179 -8.52 -16.05 -25.42
CA GLN A 179 -8.65 -17.42 -25.93
C GLN A 179 -9.94 -17.64 -26.73
N CYS A 180 -10.93 -16.76 -26.56
CA CYS A 180 -12.23 -16.88 -27.19
C CYS A 180 -12.12 -16.68 -28.72
N ARG A 181 -12.52 -17.69 -29.49
CA ARG A 181 -12.56 -17.62 -30.97
C ARG A 181 -13.95 -17.28 -31.53
N SER A 182 -14.99 -17.34 -30.70
CA SER A 182 -16.37 -17.07 -31.15
C SER A 182 -16.56 -15.60 -31.56
N PRO A 183 -17.05 -15.31 -32.78
CA PRO A 183 -17.42 -13.96 -33.20
C PRO A 183 -18.68 -13.47 -32.47
N HIS A 184 -19.58 -14.39 -32.11
CA HIS A 184 -20.82 -14.12 -31.40
C HIS A 184 -20.79 -14.58 -29.94
N CYS A 185 -19.69 -14.29 -29.24
CA CYS A 185 -19.59 -14.62 -27.81
C CYS A 185 -20.67 -13.88 -27.00
N GLN A 186 -21.40 -14.63 -26.16
CA GLN A 186 -22.43 -14.10 -25.26
C GLN A 186 -21.84 -13.57 -23.95
N TYR A 187 -20.57 -13.85 -23.67
CA TYR A 187 -19.90 -13.36 -22.46
C TYR A 187 -19.87 -11.82 -22.47
N PRO A 188 -20.39 -11.14 -21.42
CA PRO A 188 -20.50 -9.69 -21.39
C PRO A 188 -19.18 -8.99 -21.68
N ASN A 189 -19.19 -7.96 -22.54
CA ASN A 189 -18.01 -7.16 -22.90
C ASN A 189 -16.85 -7.91 -23.59
N CYS A 190 -16.94 -9.20 -23.89
CA CYS A 190 -15.90 -9.95 -24.61
C CYS A 190 -15.54 -9.31 -25.96
N ARG A 191 -16.54 -8.88 -26.74
CA ARG A 191 -16.32 -8.18 -28.03
C ARG A 191 -15.53 -6.88 -27.86
N LYS A 192 -15.77 -6.12 -26.78
CA LYS A 192 -15.06 -4.86 -26.50
C LYS A 192 -13.59 -5.13 -26.18
N VAL A 193 -13.31 -6.11 -25.33
CA VAL A 193 -11.92 -6.49 -24.97
C VAL A 193 -11.15 -7.05 -26.18
N LYS A 194 -11.79 -7.87 -27.02
CA LYS A 194 -11.20 -8.28 -28.31
C LYS A 194 -10.91 -7.09 -29.22
N GLY A 195 -11.76 -6.07 -29.22
CA GLY A 195 -11.52 -4.81 -29.91
C GLY A 195 -10.24 -4.11 -29.44
N LEU A 196 -10.00 -4.07 -28.13
CA LEU A 196 -8.78 -3.51 -27.56
C LEU A 196 -7.53 -4.28 -28.01
N PHE A 197 -7.57 -5.62 -28.02
CA PHE A 197 -6.44 -6.42 -28.53
C PHE A 197 -6.14 -6.14 -30.00
N ARG A 198 -7.17 -6.11 -30.85
CA ARG A 198 -7.00 -5.78 -32.29
C ARG A 198 -6.42 -4.37 -32.47
N HIS A 199 -6.93 -3.39 -31.73
CA HIS A 199 -6.38 -2.04 -31.72
C HIS A 199 -4.90 -2.05 -31.33
N GLY A 200 -4.52 -2.74 -30.25
CA GLY A 200 -3.15 -2.81 -29.77
C GLY A 200 -2.14 -3.37 -30.79
N ILE A 201 -2.59 -4.32 -31.62
CA ILE A 201 -1.78 -4.91 -32.69
C ILE A 201 -1.57 -3.91 -33.83
N GLN A 202 -2.61 -3.16 -34.20
CA GLN A 202 -2.64 -2.30 -35.39
C GLN A 202 -2.22 -0.83 -35.10
N CYS A 203 -2.27 -0.39 -33.84
CA CYS A 203 -2.04 1.00 -33.49
C CYS A 203 -0.57 1.39 -33.63
N LYS A 204 -0.27 2.39 -34.48
CA LYS A 204 1.08 2.92 -34.67
C LYS A 204 1.46 3.97 -33.62
N ILE A 205 0.47 4.70 -33.08
CA ILE A 205 0.66 5.77 -32.08
C ILE A 205 1.16 5.18 -30.74
N ARG A 206 0.65 4.01 -30.35
CA ARG A 206 1.04 3.29 -29.13
C ARG A 206 0.89 4.13 -27.85
N VAL A 207 1.35 3.58 -26.73
CA VAL A 207 1.38 4.30 -25.44
C VAL A 207 2.37 5.48 -25.50
N SER A 208 3.51 5.30 -26.16
CA SER A 208 4.57 6.30 -26.32
C SER A 208 4.11 7.56 -27.04
N GLY A 209 3.26 7.43 -28.08
CA GLY A 209 2.62 8.55 -28.78
C GLY A 209 1.31 9.02 -28.14
N GLY A 210 0.95 8.53 -26.95
CA GLY A 210 -0.19 9.05 -26.18
C GLY A 210 -1.56 8.41 -26.44
N CYS A 211 -1.66 7.30 -27.18
CA CYS A 211 -2.96 6.69 -27.50
C CYS A 211 -3.70 6.19 -26.24
N LEU A 212 -4.92 6.71 -26.01
CA LEU A 212 -5.72 6.40 -24.82
C LEU A 212 -6.17 4.94 -24.74
N LEU A 213 -6.54 4.33 -25.88
CA LEU A 213 -6.93 2.91 -25.91
C LEU A 213 -5.75 1.99 -25.62
N CYS A 214 -4.55 2.34 -26.12
CA CYS A 214 -3.32 1.65 -25.77
C CYS A 214 -2.98 1.81 -24.28
N LYS A 215 -3.16 3.00 -23.69
CA LYS A 215 -2.97 3.22 -22.25
C LYS A 215 -3.91 2.33 -21.41
N LYS A 216 -5.21 2.30 -21.75
CA LYS A 216 -6.20 1.44 -21.08
C LYS A 216 -5.85 -0.04 -21.20
N MET A 217 -5.54 -0.51 -22.41
CA MET A 217 -5.15 -1.90 -22.63
C MET A 217 -3.87 -2.25 -21.87
N TRP A 218 -2.87 -1.38 -21.89
CA TRP A 218 -1.61 -1.58 -21.18
C TRP A 218 -1.81 -1.72 -19.68
N TYR A 219 -2.64 -0.85 -19.08
CA TYR A 219 -2.99 -0.93 -17.67
C TYR A 219 -3.62 -2.30 -17.30
N LEU A 220 -4.58 -2.78 -18.09
CA LEU A 220 -5.21 -4.09 -17.87
C LEU A 220 -4.20 -5.24 -17.98
N LEU A 221 -3.31 -5.19 -18.97
CA LEU A 221 -2.26 -6.18 -19.15
C LEU A 221 -1.25 -6.18 -17.99
N GLN A 222 -0.91 -5.01 -17.46
CA GLN A 222 -0.04 -4.87 -16.28
C GLN A 222 -0.69 -5.45 -15.02
N LEU A 223 -1.96 -5.12 -14.76
CA LEU A 223 -2.71 -5.69 -13.64
C LEU A 223 -2.76 -7.22 -13.72
N HIS A 224 -3.07 -7.75 -14.91
CA HIS A 224 -3.06 -9.18 -15.14
C HIS A 224 -1.66 -9.79 -14.94
N ALA A 225 -0.61 -9.22 -15.51
CA ALA A 225 0.75 -9.76 -15.40
C ALA A 225 1.24 -9.85 -13.94
N ARG A 226 0.87 -8.87 -13.10
CA ARG A 226 1.13 -8.87 -11.66
C ARG A 226 0.42 -10.01 -10.92
N ALA A 227 -0.85 -10.22 -11.22
CA ALA A 227 -1.67 -11.24 -10.54
C ALA A 227 -1.50 -12.66 -11.13
N CYS A 228 -1.07 -12.77 -12.38
CA CYS A 228 -1.03 -14.02 -13.13
C CYS A 228 0.12 -14.91 -12.64
N LYS A 229 -0.20 -16.16 -12.28
CA LYS A 229 0.78 -17.18 -11.86
C LYS A 229 1.08 -18.22 -12.95
N GLU A 230 0.30 -18.24 -14.02
CA GLU A 230 0.48 -19.17 -15.15
C GLU A 230 1.78 -18.92 -15.90
N SER A 231 2.55 -19.99 -16.12
CA SER A 231 3.79 -19.98 -16.91
C SER A 231 3.50 -19.88 -18.40
N GLN A 232 2.45 -20.56 -18.87
CA GLN A 232 1.96 -20.53 -20.25
C GLN A 232 0.65 -19.72 -20.35
N CYS A 233 0.72 -18.44 -19.99
CA CYS A 233 -0.43 -17.55 -20.10
C CYS A 233 -0.70 -17.14 -21.57
N HIS A 234 -1.96 -17.27 -21.99
CA HIS A 234 -2.43 -16.89 -23.34
C HIS A 234 -2.74 -15.40 -23.50
N VAL A 235 -2.76 -14.63 -22.40
CA VAL A 235 -3.00 -13.19 -22.45
C VAL A 235 -1.82 -12.50 -23.15
N PRO A 236 -2.05 -11.71 -24.22
CA PRO A 236 -0.98 -11.07 -24.97
C PRO A 236 -0.06 -10.23 -24.08
N ARG A 237 1.26 -10.28 -24.34
CA ARG A 237 2.30 -9.52 -23.60
C ARG A 237 2.44 -9.85 -22.11
N CYS A 238 1.66 -10.79 -21.56
CA CYS A 238 1.75 -11.16 -20.14
C CYS A 238 3.16 -11.65 -19.77
N LYS A 239 3.74 -12.53 -20.60
CA LYS A 239 5.11 -13.04 -20.40
C LYS A 239 6.16 -11.93 -20.41
N ASP A 240 6.12 -11.05 -21.42
CA ASP A 240 7.07 -9.94 -21.55
C ASP A 240 6.99 -8.98 -20.36
N LEU A 241 5.76 -8.69 -19.92
CA LEU A 241 5.50 -7.84 -18.76
C LEU A 241 6.06 -8.46 -17.47
N LYS A 242 5.81 -9.75 -17.22
CA LYS A 242 6.38 -10.45 -16.07
C LYS A 242 7.91 -10.41 -16.07
N GLU A 243 8.52 -10.64 -17.22
CA GLU A 243 9.98 -10.62 -17.36
C GLU A 243 10.55 -9.21 -17.15
N HIS A 244 9.88 -8.18 -17.67
CA HIS A 244 10.25 -6.79 -17.44
C HIS A 244 10.18 -6.43 -15.95
N MET A 245 9.12 -6.84 -15.26
CA MET A 245 8.96 -6.62 -13.81
C MET A 245 10.04 -7.34 -13.00
N ARG A 246 10.37 -8.59 -13.34
CA ARG A 246 11.46 -9.35 -12.70
C ARG A 246 12.80 -8.63 -12.86
N ARG A 247 13.11 -8.12 -14.06
CA ARG A 247 14.35 -7.35 -14.32
C ARG A 247 14.42 -6.07 -13.48
N LEU A 248 13.32 -5.33 -13.38
CA LEU A 248 13.25 -4.13 -12.54
C LEU A 248 13.46 -4.45 -11.06
N GLN A 249 12.83 -5.53 -10.57
CA GLN A 249 12.99 -5.97 -9.19
C GLN A 249 14.43 -6.38 -8.87
N GLN A 250 15.06 -7.16 -9.75
CA GLN A 250 16.47 -7.55 -9.61
C GLN A 250 17.41 -6.33 -9.62
N GLN A 251 17.16 -5.36 -10.50
CA GLN A 251 17.96 -4.13 -10.55
C GLN A 251 17.82 -3.31 -9.26
N SER A 252 16.60 -3.14 -8.76
CA SER A 252 16.34 -2.45 -7.49
C SER A 252 17.04 -3.14 -6.33
N GLU A 253 16.91 -4.47 -6.24
CA GLU A 253 17.54 -5.26 -5.19
C GLU A 253 19.08 -5.18 -5.27
N SER A 254 19.66 -5.25 -6.47
CA SER A 254 21.10 -5.09 -6.67
C SER A 254 21.58 -3.71 -6.22
N ARG A 255 20.85 -2.64 -6.56
CA ARG A 255 21.19 -1.27 -6.11
C ARG A 255 21.12 -1.15 -4.59
N ARG A 256 20.07 -1.70 -3.97
CA ARG A 256 19.92 -1.72 -2.51
C ARG A 256 21.07 -2.46 -1.83
N ARG A 257 21.43 -3.65 -2.35
CA ARG A 257 22.57 -4.43 -1.83
C ARG A 257 23.89 -3.66 -1.96
N ALA A 258 24.14 -3.01 -3.10
CA ALA A 258 25.34 -2.19 -3.30
C ALA A 258 25.41 -1.01 -2.32
N ALA A 259 24.30 -0.29 -2.12
CA ALA A 259 24.25 0.84 -1.18
C ALA A 259 24.51 0.41 0.27
N VAL A 260 23.96 -0.74 0.70
CA VAL A 260 24.23 -1.30 2.03
C VAL A 260 25.69 -1.69 2.20
N MET A 261 26.28 -2.35 1.19
CA MET A 261 27.70 -2.74 1.21
C MET A 261 28.62 -1.51 1.27
N GLU A 262 28.29 -0.44 0.56
CA GLU A 262 29.05 0.82 0.60
C GLU A 262 28.96 1.50 1.98
N MET A 263 27.76 1.57 2.56
CA MET A 263 27.56 2.10 3.93
C MET A 263 28.38 1.31 4.97
N MET A 264 28.45 -0.02 4.83
CA MET A 264 29.30 -0.84 5.71
C MET A 264 30.78 -0.54 5.55
N ARG A 265 31.24 -0.36 4.30
CA ARG A 265 32.64 -0.05 3.98
C ARG A 265 33.06 1.27 4.59
N GLN A 266 32.23 2.30 4.47
CA GLN A 266 32.46 3.62 5.07
C GLN A 266 32.57 3.53 6.60
N ARG A 267 31.61 2.85 7.25
CA ARG A 267 31.66 2.61 8.71
C ARG A 267 32.90 1.83 9.17
N ALA A 268 33.40 0.90 8.36
CA ALA A 268 34.64 0.17 8.69
C ALA A 268 35.87 1.08 8.59
N ALA A 269 35.92 1.97 7.60
CA ALA A 269 36.99 2.94 7.44
C ALA A 269 37.02 3.99 8.57
N GLU A 270 35.85 4.47 9.01
CA GLU A 270 35.73 5.41 10.13
C GLU A 270 36.25 4.82 11.44
N VAL A 271 35.91 3.55 11.75
CA VAL A 271 36.38 2.85 12.95
C VAL A 271 37.89 2.59 12.89
N ALA A 272 38.43 2.26 11.71
CA ALA A 272 39.87 2.09 11.54
C ALA A 272 40.64 3.42 11.67
N GLY A 273 40.06 4.52 11.19
CA GLY A 273 40.64 5.86 11.27
C GLY A 273 40.57 6.52 12.65
N SER A 274 39.60 6.13 13.50
CA SER A 274 39.50 6.63 14.88
C SER A 274 40.37 5.86 15.89
N SER A 275 41.10 4.84 15.43
CA SER A 275 41.92 3.95 16.25
C SER A 275 43.43 4.21 16.14
N GLY A 276 43.82 5.30 15.48
CA GLY A 276 45.21 5.79 15.39
C GLY A 276 45.31 7.20 15.96
#